data_AF-T0AM74-F1
#
_entry.id   AF-T0AM74-F1
#
_cell.length_a   1.000
_cell.length_b   1.000
_cell.length_c   1.000
_cell.angle_alpha   90.00
_cell.angle_beta   90.00
_cell.angle_gamma   90.00
#
_symmetry.space_group_name_H-M   'P 1'
#
loop_
_entity.id
_entity.type
_entity.pdbx_description
1 polymer ?
#
loop_
_entity_poly.entity_id
_entity_poly.type
_entity_poly.pdbx_seq_one_letter_code
_entity_poly.pdbx_strand_id
1 'polypeptide(L)'
;MTLNYTVRDTDGAVIDDGEHPLVYLHGGYDGIFPVLEETLHAKKVGDVLQIKLLPEEAFGDYDEELILVEDAKLFPENIEVGMSFERVSEDGEEEVVYRVTDIADGKVVVDGNHPLAGVALVFDVTVAEVRPATTEEINHGHVHGAGGHHH
;
A
#
# COMPACT_ATOMS: atom_id res chain seq x y z
N MET A 1 18.16 -0.87 2.78
CA MET A 1 17.96 -1.53 4.09
C MET A 1 17.04 -2.71 3.86
N THR A 2 17.33 -3.85 4.49
CA THR A 2 16.54 -5.08 4.38
C THR A 2 15.82 -5.33 5.69
N LEU A 3 14.51 -5.56 5.63
CA LEU A 3 13.64 -5.77 6.77
C LEU A 3 12.93 -7.10 6.63
N ASN A 4 12.92 -7.89 7.70
CA ASN A 4 11.92 -8.94 7.85
C ASN A 4 10.73 -8.30 8.58
N TYR A 5 9.53 -8.47 8.06
CA TYR A 5 8.37 -7.81 8.63
C TYR A 5 7.14 -8.73 8.68
N THR A 6 6.14 -8.32 9.43
CA THR A 6 4.78 -8.85 9.37
C THR A 6 3.84 -7.67 9.60
N VAL A 7 2.74 -7.60 8.85
CA VAL A 7 1.71 -6.56 8.99
C VAL A 7 0.42 -7.19 9.48
N ARG A 8 -0.17 -6.56 10.49
CA ARG A 8 -1.46 -6.96 11.06
C ARG A 8 -2.37 -5.75 11.20
N ASP A 9 -3.66 -5.99 11.28
CA ASP A 9 -4.58 -4.97 11.79
C ASP A 9 -4.51 -4.86 13.33
N THR A 10 -5.28 -3.95 13.90
CA THR A 10 -5.36 -3.77 15.36
C THR A 10 -6.08 -4.90 16.09
N ASP A 11 -6.83 -5.74 15.38
CA ASP A 11 -7.51 -6.92 15.92
C ASP A 11 -6.62 -8.18 15.88
N GLY A 12 -5.43 -8.05 15.28
CA GLY A 12 -4.42 -9.10 15.18
C GLY A 12 -4.56 -10.01 13.97
N ALA A 13 -5.45 -9.69 13.02
CA ALA A 13 -5.53 -10.42 11.76
C ALA A 13 -4.30 -10.08 10.91
N VAL A 14 -3.68 -11.11 10.34
CA VAL A 14 -2.50 -10.95 9.48
C VAL A 14 -2.97 -10.42 8.13
N ILE A 15 -2.44 -9.25 7.74
CA ILE A 15 -2.66 -8.63 6.44
C ILE A 15 -1.58 -9.09 5.46
N ASP A 16 -0.32 -9.10 5.93
CA ASP A 16 0.84 -9.56 5.19
C ASP A 16 1.78 -10.30 6.16
N ASP A 17 2.13 -11.53 5.83
CA ASP A 17 3.02 -12.35 6.66
C ASP A 17 4.51 -12.02 6.44
N GLY A 18 4.83 -11.24 5.41
CA GLY A 18 6.18 -10.82 5.05
C GLY A 18 7.09 -12.00 4.70
N GLU A 19 6.54 -12.99 3.97
CA GLU A 19 7.30 -14.15 3.47
C GLU A 19 8.59 -13.72 2.75
N HIS A 20 8.56 -12.57 2.09
CA HIS A 20 9.73 -11.96 1.44
C HIS A 20 10.22 -10.73 2.22
N PRO A 21 11.53 -10.60 2.48
CA PRO A 21 12.08 -9.42 3.11
C PRO A 21 11.81 -8.15 2.28
N LEU A 22 11.41 -7.08 2.94
CA LEU A 22 11.26 -5.76 2.34
C LEU A 22 12.63 -5.11 2.19
N VAL A 23 13.01 -4.81 0.94
CA VAL A 23 14.29 -4.15 0.62
C VAL A 23 14.00 -2.78 0.03
N TYR A 24 14.46 -1.73 0.69
CA TYR A 24 14.18 -0.35 0.25
C TYR A 24 15.39 0.57 0.46
N LEU A 25 15.36 1.75 -0.18
CA LEU A 25 16.38 2.77 -0.03
C LEU A 25 15.96 3.78 1.04
N HIS A 26 16.77 3.92 2.09
CA HIS A 26 16.51 4.84 3.19
C HIS A 26 17.16 6.19 2.92
N GLY A 27 16.46 7.28 3.21
CA GLY A 27 16.86 8.66 2.99
C GLY A 27 15.83 9.51 2.22
N GLY A 28 14.54 9.17 2.24
CA GLY A 28 13.50 9.93 1.54
C GLY A 28 13.38 9.59 0.06
N TYR A 29 13.35 8.30 -0.25
CA TYR A 29 13.15 7.76 -1.60
C TYR A 29 11.76 7.14 -1.80
N ASP A 30 10.83 7.42 -0.87
CA ASP A 30 9.44 6.96 -0.91
C ASP A 30 9.26 5.45 -1.11
N GLY A 31 10.24 4.66 -0.65
CA GLY A 31 10.20 3.20 -0.77
C GLY A 31 9.30 2.51 0.26
N ILE A 32 8.93 3.21 1.33
CA ILE A 32 8.04 2.76 2.42
C ILE A 32 7.30 3.97 3.01
N PHE A 33 6.34 3.73 3.91
CA PHE A 33 5.63 4.80 4.61
C PHE A 33 6.59 5.73 5.38
N PRO A 34 6.42 7.07 5.30
CA PRO A 34 7.32 8.03 5.95
C PRO A 34 7.52 7.77 7.45
N VAL A 35 6.45 7.50 8.18
CA VAL A 35 6.50 7.21 9.63
C VAL A 35 7.30 5.94 9.93
N LEU A 36 7.19 4.93 9.06
CA LEU A 36 7.97 3.71 9.17
C LEU A 36 9.45 4.01 8.94
N GLU A 37 9.78 4.80 7.91
CA GLU A 37 11.14 5.22 7.60
C GLU A 37 11.77 6.03 8.74
N GLU A 38 11.07 7.04 9.26
CA GLU A 38 11.53 7.87 10.37
C GLU A 38 11.80 7.03 11.62
N THR A 39 10.92 6.08 11.93
CA THR A 39 11.08 5.20 13.10
C THR A 39 12.28 4.24 12.94
N LEU A 40 12.56 3.83 11.70
CA LEU A 40 13.72 3.01 11.36
C LEU A 40 15.02 3.80 11.28
N HIS A 41 14.96 5.14 11.34
CA HIS A 41 16.14 5.97 11.29
C HIS A 41 17.11 5.65 12.44
N ALA A 42 18.39 5.53 12.10
CA ALA A 42 19.48 5.17 13.02
C ALA A 42 19.35 3.81 13.74
N LYS A 43 18.42 2.93 13.31
CA LYS A 43 18.35 1.53 13.79
C LYS A 43 19.48 0.69 13.20
N LYS A 44 19.83 -0.36 13.93
CA LYS A 44 20.94 -1.27 13.61
C LYS A 44 20.40 -2.65 13.25
N VAL A 45 21.24 -3.41 12.54
CA VAL A 45 20.97 -4.83 12.26
C VAL A 45 20.69 -5.57 13.57
N GLY A 46 19.57 -6.31 13.59
CA GLY A 46 19.07 -7.06 14.74
C GLY A 46 18.09 -6.28 15.62
N ASP A 47 17.87 -4.98 15.41
CA ASP A 47 16.83 -4.24 16.12
C ASP A 47 15.45 -4.77 15.73
N VAL A 48 14.61 -4.98 16.74
CA VAL A 48 13.22 -5.42 16.60
C VAL A 48 12.30 -4.32 17.11
N LEU A 49 11.27 -4.03 16.35
CA LEU A 49 10.39 -2.87 16.54
C LEU A 49 8.97 -3.31 16.26
N GLN A 50 8.02 -2.73 17.00
CA GLN A 50 6.62 -2.75 16.62
C GLN A 50 6.18 -1.32 16.38
N ILE A 51 5.62 -1.07 15.20
CA ILE A 51 5.29 0.26 14.70
C ILE A 51 3.83 0.24 14.29
N LYS A 52 3.02 1.09 14.92
CA LYS A 52 1.62 1.26 14.57
C LYS A 52 1.50 2.47 13.66
N LEU A 53 0.93 2.30 12.48
CA LEU A 53 0.52 3.37 11.58
C LEU A 53 -0.99 3.57 11.68
N LEU A 54 -1.40 4.82 11.86
CA LEU A 54 -2.79 5.23 11.68
C LEU A 54 -3.16 5.18 10.19
N PRO A 55 -4.46 5.14 9.84
CA PRO A 55 -4.89 5.11 8.45
C PRO A 55 -4.27 6.26 7.63
N GLU A 56 -4.30 7.49 8.15
CA GLU A 56 -3.69 8.69 7.55
C GLU A 56 -2.18 8.58 7.30
N GLU A 57 -1.47 7.72 8.04
CA GLU A 57 -0.02 7.50 7.91
C GLU A 57 0.31 6.32 6.96
N ALA A 58 -0.71 5.58 6.53
CA ALA A 58 -0.60 4.41 5.67
C ALA A 58 -1.37 4.59 4.35
N PHE A 59 -2.61 4.11 4.30
CA PHE A 59 -3.43 4.08 3.08
C PHE A 59 -4.54 5.13 3.04
N GLY A 60 -4.50 6.10 3.96
CA GLY A 60 -5.52 7.12 4.11
C GLY A 60 -6.71 6.66 4.94
N ASP A 61 -7.55 7.63 5.30
CA ASP A 61 -8.87 7.35 5.87
C ASP A 61 -9.79 6.78 4.79
N TYR A 62 -10.81 6.06 5.23
CA TYR A 62 -11.87 5.62 4.34
C TYR A 62 -12.75 6.83 3.96
N ASP A 63 -12.84 7.11 2.67
CA ASP A 63 -13.58 8.24 2.13
C ASP A 63 -14.92 7.79 1.54
N GLU A 64 -16.02 8.20 2.17
CA GLU A 64 -17.37 7.92 1.69
C GLU A 64 -17.68 8.63 0.36
N GLU A 65 -16.97 9.70 0.02
CA GLU A 65 -17.13 10.41 -1.26
C GLU A 65 -16.57 9.62 -2.46
N LEU A 66 -15.68 8.66 -2.19
CA LEU A 66 -15.18 7.70 -3.20
C LEU A 66 -16.14 6.52 -3.42
N ILE A 67 -17.26 6.45 -2.70
CA ILE A 67 -18.31 5.49 -2.97
C ILE A 67 -19.30 6.11 -3.96
N LEU A 68 -19.41 5.50 -5.14
CA LEU A 68 -20.32 5.97 -6.19
C LEU A 68 -21.42 4.95 -6.44
N VAL A 69 -22.63 5.44 -6.68
CA VAL A 69 -23.79 4.64 -7.06
C VAL A 69 -24.21 5.03 -8.46
N GLU A 70 -23.95 4.13 -9.40
CA GLU A 70 -24.11 4.38 -10.83
C GLU A 70 -25.18 3.46 -11.43
N ASP A 71 -25.73 3.84 -12.59
CA ASP A 71 -26.68 2.99 -13.32
C ASP A 71 -25.94 1.79 -13.93
N ALA A 72 -26.47 0.57 -13.74
CA ALA A 72 -25.84 -0.65 -14.25
C ALA A 72 -25.63 -0.63 -15.78
N LYS A 73 -26.39 0.18 -16.52
CA LYS A 73 -26.23 0.38 -17.97
C LYS A 73 -24.92 1.04 -18.38
N LEU A 74 -24.24 1.73 -17.45
CA LEU A 74 -22.94 2.34 -17.70
C LEU A 74 -21.81 1.29 -17.71
N PHE A 75 -22.10 0.08 -17.22
CA PHE A 75 -21.13 -1.00 -17.10
C PHE A 75 -21.37 -2.09 -18.15
N PRO A 76 -20.34 -2.94 -18.42
CA PRO A 76 -20.50 -4.12 -19.25
C PRO A 76 -21.57 -5.08 -18.70
N GLU A 77 -22.22 -5.83 -19.58
CA GLU A 77 -23.29 -6.77 -19.18
C GLU A 77 -22.84 -7.90 -18.24
N ASN A 78 -21.54 -8.18 -18.20
CA ASN A 78 -20.93 -9.23 -17.37
C ASN A 78 -20.34 -8.69 -16.05
N ILE A 79 -20.86 -7.57 -15.53
CA ILE A 79 -20.37 -7.00 -14.27
C ILE A 79 -20.72 -7.88 -13.06
N GLU A 80 -19.74 -8.07 -12.18
CA GLU A 80 -19.85 -8.88 -10.97
C GLU A 80 -19.27 -8.14 -9.76
N VAL A 81 -19.79 -8.46 -8.57
CA VAL A 81 -19.23 -7.97 -7.31
C VAL A 81 -17.79 -8.46 -7.17
N GLY A 82 -16.90 -7.54 -6.82
CA GLY A 82 -15.47 -7.78 -6.70
C GLY A 82 -14.67 -7.42 -7.96
N MET A 83 -15.30 -7.16 -9.10
CA MET A 83 -14.61 -6.62 -10.28
C MET A 83 -14.04 -5.23 -10.00
N SER A 84 -12.89 -4.91 -10.59
CA SER A 84 -12.23 -3.61 -10.48
C SER A 84 -12.14 -2.92 -11.84
N PHE A 85 -12.24 -1.59 -11.83
CA PHE A 85 -12.24 -0.74 -13.00
C PHE A 85 -11.37 0.49 -12.74
N GLU A 86 -10.53 0.83 -13.70
CA GLU A 86 -9.79 2.08 -13.70
C GLU A 86 -10.69 3.19 -14.26
N ARG A 87 -10.85 4.26 -13.49
CA ARG A 87 -11.51 5.48 -13.93
C ARG A 87 -10.47 6.58 -13.98
N VAL A 88 -10.27 7.12 -15.17
CA VAL A 88 -9.47 8.31 -15.37
C VAL A 88 -10.31 9.52 -14.95
N SER A 89 -9.75 10.37 -14.10
CA SER A 89 -10.33 11.65 -13.68
C SER A 89 -10.60 12.56 -14.89
N GLU A 90 -11.51 13.53 -14.76
CA GLU A 90 -11.87 14.42 -15.88
C GLU A 90 -10.71 15.27 -16.41
N ASP A 91 -9.71 15.55 -15.57
CA ASP A 91 -8.47 16.24 -15.92
C ASP A 91 -7.39 15.32 -16.51
N GLY A 92 -7.60 13.99 -16.47
CA GLY A 92 -6.69 13.01 -17.04
C GLY A 92 -5.42 12.77 -16.23
N GLU A 93 -5.33 13.36 -15.03
CA GLU A 93 -4.12 13.33 -14.20
C GLU A 93 -4.11 12.17 -13.20
N GLU A 94 -5.28 11.66 -12.80
CA GLU A 94 -5.41 10.59 -11.80
C GLU A 94 -6.21 9.39 -12.33
N GLU A 95 -5.65 8.20 -12.13
CA GLU A 95 -6.32 6.93 -12.41
C GLU A 95 -6.72 6.30 -11.08
N VAL A 96 -8.03 6.36 -10.78
CA VAL A 96 -8.57 5.79 -9.55
C VAL A 96 -9.15 4.41 -9.88
N VAL A 97 -8.71 3.39 -9.14
CA VAL A 97 -9.24 2.04 -9.26
C VAL A 97 -10.49 1.93 -8.37
N TYR A 98 -11.64 1.72 -9.00
CA TYR A 98 -12.91 1.45 -8.35
C TYR A 98 -13.19 -0.04 -8.32
N ARG A 99 -13.66 -0.56 -7.18
CA ARG A 99 -14.10 -1.95 -7.03
C ARG A 99 -15.62 -2.01 -6.85
N VAL A 100 -16.27 -2.93 -7.54
CA VAL A 100 -17.71 -3.18 -7.36
C VAL A 100 -17.92 -3.85 -6.01
N THR A 101 -18.67 -3.19 -5.14
CA THR A 101 -18.99 -3.68 -3.80
C THR A 101 -20.39 -4.28 -3.72
N ASP A 102 -21.33 -3.77 -4.52
CA ASP A 102 -22.70 -4.28 -4.56
C ASP A 102 -23.39 -4.04 -5.91
N ILE A 103 -24.37 -4.89 -6.25
CA ILE A 103 -25.21 -4.74 -7.44
C ILE A 103 -26.66 -5.06 -7.04
N ALA A 104 -27.51 -4.04 -7.02
CA ALA A 104 -28.91 -4.17 -6.60
C ALA A 104 -29.81 -3.19 -7.35
N ASP A 105 -31.05 -3.59 -7.63
CA ASP A 105 -32.09 -2.73 -8.22
C ASP A 105 -31.68 -1.97 -9.50
N GLY A 106 -30.84 -2.59 -10.34
CA GLY A 106 -30.33 -1.98 -11.57
C GLY A 106 -29.28 -0.88 -11.33
N LYS A 107 -28.71 -0.82 -10.13
CA LYS A 107 -27.61 0.06 -9.74
C LYS A 107 -26.37 -0.77 -9.37
N VAL A 108 -25.22 -0.17 -9.57
CA VAL A 108 -23.93 -0.73 -9.20
C VAL A 108 -23.30 0.24 -8.20
N VAL A 109 -22.88 -0.30 -7.06
CA VAL A 109 -22.11 0.43 -6.05
C VAL A 109 -20.64 0.11 -6.30
N VAL A 110 -19.85 1.16 -6.47
CA VAL A 110 -18.41 1.06 -6.65
C VAL A 110 -17.69 1.87 -5.57
N ASP A 111 -16.54 1.36 -5.14
CA ASP A 111 -15.73 1.95 -4.08
C ASP A 111 -14.31 2.21 -4.62
N GLY A 112 -13.90 3.48 -4.64
CA GLY A 112 -12.58 3.92 -5.08
C GLY A 112 -11.52 3.92 -3.99
N ASN A 113 -11.86 3.55 -2.76
CA ASN A 113 -10.91 3.51 -1.66
C ASN A 113 -9.86 2.42 -1.87
N HIS A 114 -8.65 2.67 -1.36
CA HIS A 114 -7.66 1.61 -1.22
C HIS A 114 -8.25 0.48 -0.36
N PRO A 115 -8.00 -0.82 -0.66
CA PRO A 115 -8.56 -1.94 0.11
C PRO A 115 -8.24 -1.94 1.61
N LEU A 116 -7.22 -1.19 2.02
CA LEU A 116 -6.77 -1.02 3.41
C LEU A 116 -7.01 0.42 3.94
N ALA A 117 -7.77 1.25 3.22
CA ALA A 117 -8.15 2.58 3.70
C ALA A 117 -8.98 2.47 4.99
N GLY A 118 -8.75 3.38 5.93
CA GLY A 118 -9.36 3.35 7.26
C GLY A 118 -8.82 2.26 8.20
N VAL A 119 -7.90 1.39 7.75
CA VAL A 119 -7.33 0.33 8.57
C VAL A 119 -6.01 0.79 9.17
N ALA A 120 -5.93 0.78 10.50
CA ALA A 120 -4.66 0.99 11.21
C ALA A 120 -3.79 -0.27 11.10
N LEU A 121 -2.53 -0.09 10.73
CA LEU A 121 -1.59 -1.18 10.49
C LEU A 121 -0.58 -1.29 11.63
N VAL A 122 -0.28 -2.52 12.03
CA VAL A 122 0.76 -2.84 13.02
C VAL A 122 1.85 -3.63 12.31
N PHE A 123 3.02 -3.00 12.19
CA PHE A 123 4.22 -3.59 11.62
C PHE A 123 5.11 -4.13 12.73
N ASP A 124 5.32 -5.45 12.73
CA ASP A 124 6.41 -6.07 13.46
C ASP A 124 7.63 -6.15 12.53
N VAL A 125 8.71 -5.45 12.85
CA VAL A 125 9.86 -5.29 11.96
C VAL A 125 11.13 -5.74 12.66
N THR A 126 11.96 -6.48 11.94
CA THR A 126 13.34 -6.79 12.30
C THR A 126 14.28 -6.27 11.22
N VAL A 127 15.25 -5.44 11.61
CA VAL A 127 16.28 -4.94 10.68
C VAL A 127 17.25 -6.08 10.37
N ALA A 128 17.15 -6.65 9.17
CA ALA A 128 17.95 -7.80 8.75
C ALA A 128 19.32 -7.37 8.20
N GLU A 129 19.38 -6.29 7.43
CA GLU A 129 20.63 -5.78 6.85
C GLU A 129 20.60 -4.26 6.67
N VAL A 130 21.73 -3.62 6.98
CA VAL A 130 21.99 -2.21 6.68
C VAL A 130 23.29 -2.13 5.89
N ARG A 131 23.23 -1.64 4.65
CA ARG A 131 24.39 -1.38 3.81
C ARG A 131 24.30 -0.01 3.13
N PRO A 132 25.44 0.60 2.75
CA PRO A 132 25.44 1.74 1.85
C PRO A 132 24.81 1.38 0.50
N ALA A 133 24.03 2.31 -0.05
CA ALA A 133 23.52 2.22 -1.41
C ALA A 133 24.64 2.45 -2.44
N THR A 134 24.52 1.84 -3.60
CA THR A 134 25.40 2.12 -4.73
C THR A 134 25.01 3.45 -5.39
N THR A 135 25.92 4.04 -6.18
CA THR A 135 25.61 5.27 -6.94
C THR A 135 24.45 5.08 -7.91
N GLU A 136 24.30 3.88 -8.47
CA GLU A 136 23.21 3.54 -9.38
C GLU A 136 21.86 3.51 -8.65
N GLU A 137 21.80 2.86 -7.49
CA GLU A 137 20.59 2.80 -6.66
C GLU A 137 20.14 4.20 -6.20
N ILE A 138 21.09 5.07 -5.85
CA ILE A 138 20.82 6.47 -5.51
C ILE A 138 20.25 7.24 -6.71
N ASN A 139 20.83 7.05 -7.90
CA ASN A 139 20.38 7.74 -9.11
C ASN A 139 19.00 7.26 -9.59
N HIS A 140 18.70 5.99 -9.39
CA HIS A 140 17.41 5.39 -9.76
C HIS A 140 16.35 5.51 -8.66
N GLY A 141 16.75 5.84 -7.43
CA GLY A 141 15.86 6.00 -6.29
C GLY A 141 15.33 4.70 -5.70
N HIS A 142 15.81 3.54 -6.13
CA HIS A 142 15.38 2.23 -5.63
C HIS A 142 16.53 1.23 -5.61
N VAL A 143 16.37 0.16 -4.82
CA VAL A 143 17.38 -0.89 -4.66
C VAL A 143 17.39 -1.81 -5.87
N HIS A 144 18.58 -2.22 -6.32
CA HIS A 144 18.80 -3.15 -7.43
C HIS A 144 19.34 -4.49 -6.88
N GLY A 145 18.82 -5.64 -7.33
CA GLY A 145 19.26 -6.97 -6.89
C GLY A 145 18.15 -7.85 -6.30
N ALA A 146 18.52 -8.87 -5.51
CA ALA A 146 17.55 -9.80 -4.91
C ALA A 146 16.57 -9.07 -3.97
N GLY A 147 15.31 -8.92 -4.41
CA GLY A 147 14.27 -8.16 -3.72
C GLY A 147 14.12 -6.70 -4.16
N GLY A 148 14.88 -6.25 -5.17
CA GLY A 148 14.71 -4.96 -5.84
C GLY A 148 14.10 -5.08 -7.24
N HIS A 149 13.59 -3.98 -7.78
CA HIS A 149 13.12 -3.95 -9.16
C HIS A 149 14.31 -3.97 -10.13
N HIS A 150 14.34 -4.97 -11.01
CA HIS A 150 15.27 -5.01 -12.14
C HIS A 150 14.62 -4.33 -13.34
N HIS A 151 15.34 -3.40 -13.97
CA HIS A 151 15.07 -2.95 -15.33
C HIS A 151 15.84 -3.81 -16.34
#